data_AF-A0AAW4WJ81-F1
#
_entry.id   AF-A0AAW4WJ81-F1
#
_cell.length_a   1.000
_cell.length_b   1.000
_cell.length_c   1.000
_cell.angle_alpha   90.00
_cell.angle_beta   90.00
_cell.angle_gamma   90.00
#
_symmetry.space_group_name_H-M   'P 1'
#
loop_
_entity.id
_entity.type
_entity.pdbx_description
1 polymer ?
#
loop_
_entity_poly.entity_id
_entity_poly.type
_entity_poly.pdbx_seq_one_letter_code
_entity_poly.pdbx_strand_id
1 'polypeptide(L)'
;MYIYPDNLKAKATMWLWGLKDLAIVGIIILFSVFAFAYAGVWFPLVIAGAYAFLTIQVEDTTIMDFIRYACAYFFMDQQQYEWRYTPDE
;
A
#
# COMPACT_ATOMS: atom_id res chain seq x y z
N MET A 1 22.56 24.48 19.00
CA MET A 1 22.40 23.34 18.07
C MET A 1 20.95 23.36 17.60
N TYR A 2 20.72 23.66 16.32
CA TYR A 2 19.38 23.76 15.75
C TYR A 2 19.05 22.40 15.13
N ILE A 3 18.13 21.66 15.75
CA ILE A 3 17.61 20.41 15.19
C ILE A 3 16.55 20.81 14.18
N TYR A 4 16.89 20.72 12.89
CA TYR A 4 15.91 20.85 11.84
C TYR A 4 15.30 19.46 11.61
N PRO A 5 13.97 19.32 11.52
CA PRO A 5 13.37 18.06 11.14
C PRO A 5 13.75 17.77 9.69
N ASP A 6 14.42 16.65 9.44
CA ASP A 6 14.93 16.26 8.11
C ASP A 6 13.85 16.16 7.04
N ASN A 7 12.56 16.05 7.42
CA ASN A 7 11.45 15.95 6.48
C ASN A 7 10.23 16.78 6.90
N LEU A 8 10.08 17.97 6.32
CA LEU A 8 8.90 18.84 6.45
C LEU A 8 7.62 18.26 5.79
N LYS A 9 7.74 17.17 5.01
CA LYS A 9 6.64 16.50 4.30
C LYS A 9 6.45 15.03 4.70
N ALA A 10 7.13 14.55 5.74
CA ALA A 10 7.02 13.17 6.17
C ALA A 10 5.55 12.80 6.41
N LYS A 11 5.03 11.87 5.62
CA LYS A 11 3.69 11.33 5.87
C LYS A 11 3.74 10.57 7.18
N ALA A 12 2.72 10.76 8.02
CA ALA A 12 2.62 10.05 9.28
C ALA A 12 2.33 8.56 9.01
N THR A 13 3.40 7.77 9.02
CA THR A 13 3.39 6.31 8.93
C THR A 13 3.61 5.72 10.32
N MET A 14 2.84 4.69 10.68
CA MET A 14 2.96 3.97 11.93
C MET A 14 3.22 2.49 11.60
N TRP A 15 4.35 1.97 12.09
CA TRP A 15 4.89 0.66 11.71
C TRP A 15 5.12 0.52 10.20
N LEU A 16 4.09 0.10 9.47
CA LEU A 16 4.12 -0.26 8.04
C LEU A 16 2.88 0.29 7.31
N TRP A 17 2.06 1.11 7.98
CA TRP A 17 0.84 1.68 7.41
C TRP A 17 0.84 3.19 7.58
N GLY A 18 0.32 3.90 6.56
CA GLY A 18 -0.13 5.27 6.76
C GLY A 18 -1.31 5.31 7.73
N LEU A 19 -1.41 6.37 8.55
CA LEU A 19 -2.53 6.50 9.50
C LEU A 19 -3.91 6.32 8.85
N LYS A 20 -4.06 6.78 7.60
CA LYS A 20 -5.31 6.68 6.84
C LYS A 20 -5.65 5.23 6.51
N ASP A 21 -4.66 4.43 6.11
CA ASP A 21 -4.86 3.02 5.76
C ASP A 21 -5.18 2.20 7.00
N LEU A 22 -4.51 2.49 8.13
CA LEU A 22 -4.81 1.88 9.42
C LEU A 22 -6.26 2.14 9.86
N ALA A 23 -6.76 3.37 9.70
CA ALA A 23 -8.13 3.72 10.03
C ALA A 23 -9.15 2.95 9.16
N ILE A 24 -8.88 2.83 7.85
CA ILE A 24 -9.75 2.09 6.93
C ILE A 24 -9.75 0.59 7.25
N VAL A 25 -8.57 0.00 7.45
CA VAL A 25 -8.44 -1.41 7.85
C VAL A 25 -9.19 -1.68 9.15
N GLY A 26 -9.07 -0.78 10.14
CA GLY A 26 -9.82 -0.86 11.40
C GLY A 26 -11.33 -0.90 11.19
N ILE A 27 -11.88 -0.02 10.35
CA ILE A 27 -13.33 0.02 10.04
C ILE A 27 -13.78 -1.29 9.35
N ILE A 28 -13.01 -1.78 8.38
CA ILE A 28 -13.33 -3.00 7.64
C ILE A 28 -13.33 -4.22 8.56
N ILE A 29 -12.32 -4.34 9.43
CA ILE A 29 -12.24 -5.42 10.42
C ILE A 29 -13.46 -5.37 11.36
N LEU A 30 -13.83 -4.19 11.84
CA LEU A 30 -14.95 -4.01 12.74
C LEU A 30 -16.27 -4.43 12.09
N PHE A 31 -16.49 -4.02 10.83
CA PHE A 31 -17.64 -4.43 10.05
C PHE A 31 -17.64 -5.95 9.78
N SER A 32 -16.48 -6.52 9.48
CA SER A 32 -16.34 -7.95 9.25
C SER A 32 -16.66 -8.78 10.49
N VAL A 33 -16.17 -8.37 11.66
CA VAL A 33 -16.47 -9.05 12.93
C VAL A 33 -17.96 -8.95 13.24
N PHE A 34 -18.57 -7.79 12.98
CA PHE A 34 -20.01 -7.60 13.14
C PHE A 34 -20.81 -8.53 12.21
N ALA A 35 -20.47 -8.58 10.92
CA ALA A 35 -21.10 -9.46 9.96
C ALA A 35 -20.94 -10.95 10.33
N PHE A 36 -19.77 -11.34 10.83
CA PHE A 36 -19.54 -12.69 11.33
C PHE A 36 -20.39 -13.00 12.57
N ALA A 37 -20.47 -12.08 13.53
CA ALA A 37 -21.22 -12.26 14.77
C ALA A 37 -22.75 -12.35 14.55
N TYR A 38 -23.31 -11.54 13.66
CA TYR A 38 -24.76 -11.49 13.43
C TYR A 38 -25.24 -12.45 12.34
N ALA A 39 -24.50 -12.56 11.23
CA ALA A 39 -24.92 -13.33 10.06
C ALA A 39 -24.15 -14.65 9.89
N GLY A 40 -23.13 -14.92 10.70
CA GLY A 40 -22.30 -16.13 10.59
C GLY A 40 -21.46 -16.19 9.31
N VAL A 41 -21.38 -15.09 8.55
CA VAL A 41 -20.70 -15.08 7.25
C VAL A 41 -19.20 -14.86 7.50
N TRP A 42 -18.39 -15.84 7.10
CA TRP A 42 -16.93 -15.81 7.27
C TRP A 42 -16.20 -15.09 6.13
N PHE A 43 -16.83 -14.96 4.96
CA PHE A 43 -16.25 -14.33 3.77
C PHE A 43 -15.77 -12.87 3.98
N PRO A 44 -16.49 -11.99 4.70
CA PRO A 44 -16.01 -10.65 5.05
C PRO A 44 -14.66 -10.66 5.78
N LEU A 45 -14.38 -11.69 6.58
CA LEU A 45 -13.15 -11.81 7.35
C LEU A 45 -11.94 -12.04 6.45
N VAL A 46 -12.14 -12.86 5.42
CA VAL A 46 -11.11 -13.13 4.41
C VAL A 46 -10.84 -11.89 3.57
N ILE A 47 -11.88 -11.14 3.19
CA ILE A 47 -11.71 -9.85 2.51
C ILE A 47 -10.95 -8.86 3.38
N ALA A 48 -11.32 -8.74 4.67
CA ALA A 48 -10.65 -7.83 5.60
C ALA A 48 -9.16 -8.15 5.74
N GLY A 49 -8.81 -9.44 5.88
CA GLY A 49 -7.42 -9.89 5.95
C GLY A 49 -6.65 -9.64 4.65
N ALA A 50 -7.25 -9.95 3.50
CA ALA A 50 -6.64 -9.68 2.20
C ALA A 50 -6.43 -8.18 1.96
N TYR A 51 -7.39 -7.35 2.35
CA TYR A 51 -7.30 -5.90 2.23
C TYR A 51 -6.20 -5.34 3.14
N ALA A 52 -6.12 -5.80 4.40
CA ALA A 52 -5.06 -5.42 5.32
C ALA A 52 -3.67 -5.77 4.75
N PHE A 53 -3.52 -6.95 4.15
CA PHE A 53 -2.28 -7.33 3.49
C PHE A 53 -1.93 -6.42 2.32
N LEU A 54 -2.89 -6.10 1.45
CA LEU A 54 -2.68 -5.28 0.27
C LEU A 54 -2.32 -3.82 0.58
N THR A 55 -2.73 -3.32 1.74
CA THR A 55 -2.46 -1.94 2.16
C THR A 55 -1.15 -1.77 2.92
N ILE A 56 -0.42 -2.86 3.22
CA ILE A 56 0.92 -2.75 3.82
C ILE A 56 1.81 -1.91 2.90
N GLN A 57 2.47 -0.91 3.51
CA GLN A 57 3.44 -0.06 2.85
C GLN A 57 4.85 -0.61 3.08
N VAL A 58 5.56 -0.86 1.99
CA VAL A 58 6.99 -1.16 2.00
C VAL A 58 7.67 0.02 1.31
N GLU A 59 8.61 0.69 2.00
CA GLU A 59 9.37 1.83 1.46
C GLU A 59 8.47 2.96 0.92
N ASP A 60 7.46 3.38 1.70
CA ASP A 60 6.46 4.41 1.33
C ASP A 60 5.54 4.05 0.14
N THR A 61 5.63 2.83 -0.39
CA THR A 61 4.75 2.33 -1.47
C THR A 61 3.84 1.22 -0.97
N THR A 62 2.55 1.39 -1.22
CA THR A 62 1.52 0.40 -0.90
C THR A 62 1.56 -0.76 -1.90
N ILE A 63 1.42 -2.02 -1.45
CA ILE A 63 1.39 -3.19 -2.37
C ILE A 63 0.27 -3.03 -3.42
N MET A 64 -0.88 -2.47 -3.04
CA MET A 64 -1.95 -2.14 -3.97
C MET A 64 -1.51 -1.16 -5.06
N ASP A 65 -0.69 -0.16 -4.73
CA ASP A 65 -0.13 0.77 -5.71
C ASP A 65 0.92 0.08 -6.58
N PHE A 66 1.76 -0.77 -5.99
CA PHE A 66 2.71 -1.59 -6.74
C PHE A 66 1.99 -2.46 -7.79
N ILE A 67 0.91 -3.15 -7.41
CA ILE A 67 0.11 -3.95 -8.34
C ILE A 67 -0.53 -3.05 -9.40
N ARG A 68 -1.02 -1.86 -9.04
CA ARG A 68 -1.59 -0.91 -9.99
C ARG A 68 -0.55 -0.43 -11.00
N TYR A 69 0.64 -0.07 -10.54
CA TYR A 69 1.76 0.33 -11.40
C TYR A 69 2.22 -0.83 -12.27
N ALA A 70 2.33 -2.04 -11.72
CA ALA A 70 2.66 -3.24 -12.48
C ALA A 70 1.61 -3.51 -13.56
N CYS A 71 0.32 -3.48 -13.23
CA CYS A 71 -0.76 -3.64 -14.20
C CYS A 71 -0.72 -2.54 -15.28
N ALA A 72 -0.53 -1.28 -14.90
CA ALA A 72 -0.39 -0.19 -15.87
C ALA A 72 0.83 -0.41 -16.78
N TYR A 73 1.95 -0.84 -16.22
CA TYR A 73 3.18 -1.11 -16.97
C TYR A 73 3.03 -2.31 -17.92
N PHE A 74 2.39 -3.40 -17.49
CA PHE A 74 2.23 -4.61 -18.30
C PHE A 74 1.12 -4.50 -19.36
N PHE A 75 0.04 -3.74 -19.09
CA PHE A 75 -1.11 -3.67 -19.97
C PHE A 75 -1.28 -2.33 -20.70
N MET A 76 -0.72 -1.23 -20.18
CA MET A 76 -1.06 0.15 -20.62
C MET A 76 0.11 0.90 -21.27
N ASP A 77 1.37 0.68 -20.85
CA ASP A 77 2.52 1.48 -21.33
C ASP A 77 3.46 0.70 -22.26
N GLN A 78 3.86 1.38 -23.35
CA GLN A 78 4.88 0.89 -24.28
C GLN A 78 6.27 1.18 -23.71
N GLN A 79 7.03 0.13 -23.40
CA GLN A 79 8.42 0.23 -22.95
C GLN A 79 9.33 0.81 -24.03
N GLN A 80 9.83 2.04 -23.82
CA GLN A 80 10.85 2.65 -24.66
C GLN A 80 12.22 2.43 -24.00
N TYR A 81 13.03 1.55 -24.60
CA TYR A 81 14.41 1.30 -24.16
C TYR A 81 15.36 2.20 -24.96
N GLU A 82 15.90 3.23 -24.31
CA GLU A 82 17.04 3.97 -24.87
C GLU A 82 18.35 3.29 -24.47
N TRP A 83 19.12 2.88 -25.46
CA TRP A 83 20.48 2.37 -25.25
C TRP A 83 21.41 3.54 -24.92
N ARG A 84 21.92 3.61 -23.68
CA ARG A 84 23.09 4.45 -23.39
C ARG A 84 24.34 3.69 -23.82
N TYR A 85 25.06 4.25 -24.77
CA TYR A 85 26.44 3.91 -25.02
C TYR A 85 27.27 4.52 -23.88
N THR A 86 27.87 3.68 -23.03
CA THR A 86 28.97 4.08 -22.14
C THR A 86 30.28 3.68 -22.83
N PRO A 87 31.00 4.61 -23.47
CA PRO A 87 32.34 4.34 -23.98
C PRO A 87 33.34 4.72 -22.89
N ASP A 88 33.65 3.83 -21.97
CA ASP A 88 34.77 4.00 -21.04
C ASP A 88 35.43 2.64 -20.76
N GLU A 89 36.35 2.26 -21.65
CA GLU A 89 37.46 1.31 -21.41
C GLU A 89 38.78 2.07 -21.51
#